data_AF-A0A955IXZ6-F1
#
_entry.id   AF-A0A955IXZ6-F1
#
_cell.length_a   1.000
_cell.length_b   1.000
_cell.length_c   1.000
_cell.angle_alpha   90.00
_cell.angle_beta   90.00
_cell.angle_gamma   90.00
#
_symmetry.space_group_name_H-M   'P 1'
#
loop_
_entity.id
_entity.type
_entity.pdbx_description
1 polymer ?
#
loop_
_entity_poly.entity_id
_entity_poly.type
_entity_poly.pdbx_seq_one_letter_code
_entity_poly.pdbx_strand_id
1 'polypeptide(L)'
;MNTMSKGVEWMLTTGGLGHMKPASGTWGSMPPVVLAGLMILAGVGPSGANAWVYFLVLSVILVIYSGACIAYGVDAEAKWKKDPGQVVADETAG
;
A
#
# COMPACT_ATOMS: atom_id res chain seq x y z
N MET A 1 16.95 -13.13 -16.02
CA MET A 1 15.77 -12.86 -15.16
C MET A 1 16.28 -12.17 -13.92
N ASN A 2 16.07 -10.86 -13.78
CA ASN A 2 16.26 -10.22 -12.48
C ASN A 2 15.15 -10.74 -11.58
N THR A 3 15.49 -11.65 -10.68
CA THR A 3 14.55 -12.11 -9.66
C THR A 3 14.39 -10.97 -8.67
N MET A 4 13.23 -10.30 -8.74
CA MET A 4 12.78 -9.34 -7.74
C MET A 4 12.98 -9.91 -6.34
N SER A 5 13.55 -9.12 -5.43
CA SER A 5 13.79 -9.58 -4.06
C SER A 5 12.47 -9.86 -3.35
N LYS A 6 12.47 -10.81 -2.40
CA LYS A 6 11.27 -11.14 -1.61
C LYS A 6 10.72 -9.92 -0.86
N GLY A 7 11.58 -8.99 -0.43
CA GLY A 7 11.16 -7.76 0.25
C GLY A 7 10.42 -6.80 -0.68
N VAL A 8 10.90 -6.64 -1.91
CA VAL A 8 10.24 -5.80 -2.93
C VAL A 8 8.90 -6.42 -3.33
N GLU A 9 8.86 -7.74 -3.52
CA GLU A 9 7.61 -8.46 -3.79
C GLU A 9 6.60 -8.31 -2.65
N TRP A 10 7.06 -8.42 -1.40
CA TRP A 10 6.23 -8.23 -0.23
C TRP A 10 5.67 -6.81 -0.16
N MET A 11 6.48 -5.78 -0.48
CA MET A 11 6.00 -4.39 -0.53
C MET A 11 4.99 -4.17 -1.66
N LEU A 12 5.29 -4.61 -2.88
CA LEU A 12 4.42 -4.39 -4.04
C LEU A 12 3.07 -5.09 -3.91
N THR A 13 3.01 -6.22 -3.21
CA THR A 13 1.78 -6.97 -2.96
C THR A 13 1.08 -6.56 -1.66
N THR A 14 1.59 -5.53 -0.96
CA THR A 14 1.13 -5.10 0.37
C THR A 14 1.02 -6.28 1.35
N GLY A 15 2.13 -7.00 1.49
CA GLY A 15 2.23 -8.18 2.35
C GLY A 15 1.50 -9.43 1.84
N GLY A 16 1.23 -9.52 0.54
CA GLY A 16 0.55 -10.65 -0.10
C GLY A 16 -0.94 -10.43 -0.39
N LEU A 17 -1.50 -9.27 -0.02
CA LEU A 17 -2.89 -8.90 -0.33
C LEU A 17 -3.14 -8.85 -1.84
N GLY A 18 -2.13 -8.50 -2.64
CA GLY A 18 -2.20 -8.55 -4.10
C GLY A 18 -2.50 -9.92 -4.70
N HIS A 19 -2.35 -11.01 -3.93
CA HIS A 19 -2.71 -12.36 -4.38
C HIS A 19 -4.14 -12.78 -4.01
N MET A 20 -4.83 -11.97 -3.21
CA MET A 20 -6.19 -12.28 -2.77
C MET A 20 -7.20 -12.04 -3.90
N LYS A 21 -8.12 -12.99 -4.05
CA LYS A 21 -9.25 -12.93 -4.99
C LYS A 21 -10.55 -12.60 -4.25
N PRO A 22 -11.60 -12.09 -4.92
CA PRO A 22 -11.67 -11.79 -6.37
C PRO A 22 -11.06 -10.44 -6.78
N ALA A 23 -10.96 -9.48 -5.86
CA ALA A 23 -10.52 -8.11 -6.14
C ALA A 23 -9.28 -7.77 -5.31
N SER A 24 -8.10 -8.10 -5.82
CA SER A 24 -6.82 -7.84 -5.16
C SER A 24 -6.63 -6.36 -4.80
N GLY A 25 -6.99 -5.45 -5.71
CA GLY A 25 -6.94 -4.00 -5.44
C GLY A 25 -7.79 -3.57 -4.24
N THR A 26 -8.99 -4.15 -4.06
CA THR A 26 -9.82 -3.89 -2.87
C THR A 26 -9.11 -4.30 -1.58
N TRP A 27 -8.41 -5.44 -1.59
CA TRP A 27 -7.61 -5.85 -0.44
C TRP A 27 -6.41 -4.92 -0.22
N GLY A 28 -5.79 -4.42 -1.28
CA GLY A 28 -4.70 -3.43 -1.23
C GLY A 28 -5.08 -2.11 -0.56
N SER A 29 -6.32 -1.63 -0.71
CA SER A 29 -6.80 -0.40 -0.05
C SER A 29 -7.16 -0.59 1.42
N MET A 30 -7.33 -1.84 1.91
CA MET A 30 -7.81 -2.08 3.28
C MET A 30 -6.82 -1.64 4.37
N PRO A 31 -5.51 -1.85 4.27
CA PRO A 31 -4.57 -1.44 5.33
C PRO A 31 -4.65 0.03 5.75
N PRO A 32 -4.58 1.03 4.84
CA PRO A 32 -4.69 2.43 5.25
C PRO A 32 -6.08 2.75 5.82
N VAL A 33 -7.16 2.15 5.29
CA VAL A 33 -8.53 2.37 5.78
C VAL A 33 -8.73 1.78 7.19
N VAL A 34 -8.29 0.55 7.42
CA VAL A 34 -8.37 -0.10 8.74
C VAL A 34 -7.55 0.66 9.75
N LEU A 35 -6.33 1.07 9.40
CA LEU A 35 -5.48 1.87 10.29
C LEU A 35 -6.14 3.21 10.63
N ALA A 36 -6.65 3.94 9.63
CA ALA A 36 -7.37 5.19 9.84
C ALA A 36 -8.58 5.01 10.77
N GLY A 37 -9.37 3.95 10.56
CA GLY A 37 -10.50 3.61 11.43
C GLY A 37 -10.08 3.33 12.88
N LEU A 38 -9.01 2.57 13.08
CA LEU A 38 -8.46 2.29 14.42
C LEU A 38 -7.95 3.56 15.10
N MET A 39 -7.27 4.46 14.36
CA MET A 39 -6.83 5.74 14.89
C MET A 39 -8.00 6.62 15.32
N ILE A 40 -9.07 6.69 14.51
CA ILE A 40 -10.30 7.40 14.85
C ILE A 40 -10.93 6.81 16.12
N LEU A 41 -11.04 5.49 16.24
CA LEU A 41 -11.55 4.81 17.44
C LEU A 41 -10.69 5.09 18.69
N ALA A 42 -9.39 5.31 18.51
CA ALA A 42 -8.46 5.69 19.58
C ALA A 42 -8.48 7.20 19.90
N GLY A 43 -9.35 7.99 19.27
CA GLY A 43 -9.43 9.45 19.48
C GLY A 43 -8.39 10.26 18.70
N VAL A 44 -7.66 9.62 17.77
CA VAL A 44 -6.70 10.25 16.86
C VAL A 44 -7.34 10.32 15.47
N GLY A 45 -8.34 11.19 15.32
CA GLY A 45 -9.06 11.38 14.07
C GLY A 45 -8.54 12.58 13.25
N PRO A 46 -9.14 12.84 12.07
CA PRO A 46 -8.81 14.00 11.24
C PRO A 46 -9.24 15.34 11.87
N SER A 47 -9.97 15.30 12.98
CA SER A 47 -10.45 16.46 13.72
C SER A 47 -9.94 16.41 15.16
N GLY A 48 -9.47 17.55 15.69
CA GLY A 48 -9.00 17.69 17.07
C GLY A 48 -7.50 17.96 17.20
N ALA A 49 -7.01 18.01 18.43
CA ALA A 49 -5.63 18.40 18.74
C ALA A 49 -4.56 17.48 18.13
N ASN A 50 -4.90 16.19 17.91
CA ASN A 50 -3.99 15.18 17.39
C ASN A 50 -4.17 14.91 15.88
N ALA A 51 -4.91 15.76 15.15
CA ALA A 51 -5.15 15.56 13.72
C ALA A 51 -3.87 15.48 12.89
N TRP A 52 -2.82 16.19 13.30
CA TRP A 52 -1.52 16.13 12.62
C TRP A 52 -0.90 14.71 12.64
N VAL A 53 -1.14 13.93 13.70
CA VAL A 53 -0.65 12.54 13.79
C VAL A 53 -1.38 11.67 12.77
N TYR A 54 -2.70 11.84 12.65
CA TYR A 54 -3.52 11.16 11.65
C TYR A 54 -3.00 11.41 10.24
N PHE A 55 -2.81 12.68 9.86
CA PHE A 55 -2.30 13.02 8.54
C PHE A 55 -0.85 12.60 8.33
N LEU A 56 0.00 12.66 9.36
CA LEU A 56 1.39 12.22 9.25
C LEU A 56 1.48 10.72 8.96
N VAL A 57 0.72 9.89 9.67
CA VAL A 57 0.71 8.43 9.45
C VAL A 57 0.25 8.09 8.04
N LEU A 58 -0.85 8.68 7.58
CA LEU A 58 -1.33 8.46 6.22
C LEU A 58 -0.35 8.99 5.15
N SER A 59 0.29 10.13 5.41
CA SER A 59 1.31 10.69 4.51
C SER A 59 2.54 9.79 4.42
N VAL A 60 2.95 9.16 5.52
CA VAL A 60 4.07 8.19 5.53
C VAL A 60 3.72 6.97 4.69
N ILE A 61 2.49 6.44 4.79
CA ILE A 61 2.03 5.33 3.95
C ILE A 61 2.06 5.75 2.47
N LEU A 62 1.46 6.90 2.14
CA LEU A 62 1.44 7.45 0.78
C LEU A 62 2.87 7.54 0.20
N VAL A 63 3.82 8.13 0.94
CA VAL A 63 5.19 8.31 0.46
C VAL A 63 5.92 6.98 0.28
N ILE A 64 5.79 6.04 1.23
CA ILE A 64 6.46 4.74 1.13
C ILE A 64 5.95 3.96 -0.07
N TYR A 65 4.64 3.88 -0.25
CA TYR A 65 4.04 3.06 -1.31
C TYR A 65 4.14 3.72 -2.68
N SER A 66 3.99 5.05 -2.78
CA SER A 66 4.30 5.78 -4.03
C SER A 66 5.77 5.58 -4.43
N GLY A 67 6.68 5.65 -3.46
CA GLY A 67 8.10 5.39 -3.69
C GLY A 67 8.36 3.97 -4.18
N ALA A 68 7.65 2.97 -3.63
CA ALA A 68 7.74 1.59 -4.09
C ALA A 68 7.26 1.43 -5.54
N CYS A 69 6.15 2.07 -5.93
CA CYS A 69 5.65 2.03 -7.30
C CYS A 69 6.64 2.64 -8.29
N ILE A 70 7.24 3.79 -7.94
CA ILE A 70 8.25 4.44 -8.79
C ILE A 70 9.53 3.61 -8.89
N ALA A 71 10.02 3.09 -7.76
CA ALA A 71 11.30 2.39 -7.70
C ALA A 71 11.27 1.01 -8.37
N TYR A 72 10.13 0.30 -8.29
CA TYR A 72 10.06 -1.13 -8.64
C TYR A 72 9.02 -1.47 -9.71
N GLY A 73 8.34 -0.47 -10.31
CA GLY A 73 7.34 -0.71 -11.34
C GLY A 73 7.88 -1.50 -12.55
N VAL A 74 9.10 -1.19 -12.99
CA VAL A 74 9.75 -1.91 -14.11
C VAL A 74 10.02 -3.38 -13.75
N ASP A 75 10.47 -3.65 -12.52
CA ASP A 75 10.72 -5.02 -12.04
C ASP A 75 9.41 -5.80 -11.93
N ALA A 76 8.34 -5.14 -11.49
CA ALA A 76 7.01 -5.73 -11.40
C ALA A 76 6.48 -6.12 -12.79
N GLU A 77 6.60 -5.24 -13.78
CA GLU A 77 6.19 -5.52 -15.17
C GLU A 77 7.03 -6.64 -15.79
N ALA A 78 8.33 -6.70 -15.49
CA ALA A 78 9.20 -7.77 -15.96
C ALA A 78 8.80 -9.15 -15.40
N LYS A 79 8.22 -9.20 -14.20
CA LYS A 79 7.78 -10.44 -13.55
C LYS A 79 6.34 -10.83 -13.93
N TRP A 80 5.41 -9.89 -13.82
CA TRP A 80 3.96 -10.16 -13.89
C TRP A 80 3.27 -9.58 -15.12
N LYS A 81 4.03 -8.98 -16.05
CA LYS A 81 3.54 -8.26 -17.23
C LYS A 81 2.93 -6.91 -16.89
N LYS A 82 2.50 -6.19 -17.93
CA LYS A 82 1.93 -4.86 -17.81
C LYS A 82 0.68 -4.88 -16.94
N ASP A 83 0.60 -3.91 -16.03
CA ASP A 83 -0.56 -3.67 -15.14
C ASP A 83 -1.02 -4.93 -14.37
N PRO A 84 -0.13 -5.52 -13.56
CA PRO A 84 -0.42 -6.79 -12.91
C PRO A 84 -1.29 -6.58 -11.67
N GLY A 85 -2.41 -7.30 -11.57
CA GLY A 85 -3.28 -7.24 -10.39
C GLY A 85 -2.65 -7.71 -9.06
N GLN A 86 -1.42 -8.23 -9.08
CA GLN A 86 -0.62 -8.54 -7.88
C GLN A 86 0.03 -7.31 -7.26
N VAL A 87 0.32 -6.28 -8.06
CA VAL A 87 0.82 -5.02 -7.54
C VAL A 87 -0.41 -4.30 -7.01
N VAL A 88 -0.46 -4.14 -5.70
CA VAL A 88 -1.54 -3.39 -5.03
C VAL A 88 -1.00 -2.26 -4.14
N ALA A 89 0.27 -1.93 -4.36
CA ALA A 89 0.97 -0.87 -3.66
C ALA A 89 0.42 0.50 -4.03
N ASP A 90 -0.05 0.70 -5.26
CA ASP A 90 -0.72 1.93 -5.68
C ASP A 90 -2.07 2.11 -4.99
N GLU A 91 -2.89 1.06 -4.83
CA GLU A 91 -4.12 1.16 -4.03
C GLU A 91 -3.85 1.35 -2.53
N THR A 92 -2.70 0.90 -2.02
CA THR A 92 -2.27 1.20 -0.65
C THR A 92 -1.78 2.64 -0.49
N ALA A 93 -1.20 3.23 -1.55
CA ALA A 93 -0.73 4.60 -1.55
C ALA A 93 -1.90 5.60 -1.49
N GLY A 94 -2.99 5.34 -2.23
CA GLY A 94 -4.21 6.15 -2.19
C GLY A 94 -5.08 6.03 -3.44
#